data_AF-A0A369VQW2-F1
#
_entry.id   AF-A0A369VQW2-F1
#
_cell.length_a   1.000
_cell.length_b   1.000
_cell.length_c   1.000
_cell.angle_alpha   90.00
_cell.angle_beta   90.00
_cell.angle_gamma   90.00
#
_symmetry.space_group_name_H-M   'P 1'
#
loop_
_entity.id
_entity.type
_entity.pdbx_description
1 polymer ?
#
loop_
_entity_poly.entity_id
_entity_poly.type
_entity_poly.pdbx_seq_one_letter_code
_entity_poly.pdbx_strand_id
1 'polypeptide(L)'
;MVLLRWPTDWNGPKRLRGLLDVGFALYGLLTIGLVATFVVTGLSPHAFAKGFSVLLFIVGSVLAADGVLGLRTGMDKTGKRFRSGPGARVFAGGKLASGLAAILLLCVGLTL
;
A
#
# COMPACT_ATOMS: atom_id res chain seq x y z
N MET A 1 -3.79 -6.82 -32.32
CA MET A 1 -4.28 -8.08 -31.71
C MET A 1 -4.49 -7.86 -30.22
N VAL A 2 -5.64 -7.29 -29.88
CA VAL A 2 -6.12 -7.07 -28.51
C VAL A 2 -7.41 -7.86 -28.46
N LEU A 3 -7.35 -9.11 -27.96
CA LEU A 3 -8.45 -9.96 -27.50
C LEU A 3 -7.88 -11.38 -27.32
N LEU A 4 -8.29 -12.07 -26.25
CA LEU A 4 -7.79 -13.34 -25.72
C LEU A 4 -6.48 -13.31 -24.90
N ARG A 5 -6.50 -12.62 -23.76
CA ARG A 5 -5.76 -13.12 -22.60
C ARG A 5 -6.77 -13.78 -21.67
N TRP A 6 -6.72 -15.11 -21.64
CA TRP A 6 -7.51 -15.96 -20.75
C TRP A 6 -7.40 -15.49 -19.28
N PRO A 7 -8.52 -15.50 -18.51
CA PRO A 7 -8.55 -15.07 -17.12
C PRO A 7 -8.12 -16.16 -16.12
N THR A 8 -7.35 -17.17 -16.55
CA THR A 8 -7.10 -18.40 -15.78
C THR A 8 -5.89 -18.39 -14.84
N ASP A 9 -5.25 -17.24 -14.60
CA ASP A 9 -4.14 -17.16 -13.64
C ASP A 9 -4.60 -16.48 -12.33
N TRP A 10 -5.66 -17.03 -11.72
CA TRP A 10 -6.24 -16.53 -10.46
C TRP A 10 -5.25 -16.58 -9.28
N ASN A 11 -4.25 -17.45 -9.35
CA ASN A 11 -3.16 -17.60 -8.36
C ASN A 11 -1.85 -16.87 -8.74
N GLY A 12 -1.84 -16.12 -9.85
CA GLY A 12 -0.63 -15.47 -10.34
C GLY A 12 -0.25 -14.19 -9.59
N PRO A 13 1.06 -13.87 -9.43
CA PRO A 13 1.54 -12.64 -8.77
C PRO A 13 1.07 -11.35 -9.45
N LYS A 14 0.53 -11.43 -10.67
CA LYS A 14 -0.05 -10.30 -11.40
C LYS A 14 -1.39 -9.82 -10.82
N ARG A 15 -2.20 -10.72 -10.26
CA ARG A 15 -3.51 -10.37 -9.66
C ARG A 15 -3.35 -9.71 -8.30
N LEU A 16 -2.46 -10.25 -7.46
CA LEU A 16 -2.05 -9.61 -6.20
C LEU A 16 -1.57 -8.18 -6.45
N ARG A 17 -0.76 -7.94 -7.49
CA ARG A 17 -0.34 -6.59 -7.88
C ARG A 17 -1.49 -5.68 -8.31
N GLY A 18 -2.48 -6.20 -9.05
CA GLY A 18 -3.68 -5.42 -9.39
C GLY A 18 -4.51 -5.04 -8.17
N LEU A 19 -4.63 -5.94 -7.18
CA LEU A 19 -5.31 -5.67 -5.92
C LEU A 19 -4.59 -4.59 -5.10
N LEU A 20 -3.25 -4.64 -5.08
CA LEU A 20 -2.42 -3.63 -4.42
C LEU A 20 -2.58 -2.25 -5.07
N ASP A 21 -2.62 -2.18 -6.41
CA ASP A 21 -2.81 -0.94 -7.16
C ASP A 21 -4.17 -0.29 -6.84
N VAL A 22 -5.24 -1.10 -6.75
CA VAL A 22 -6.56 -0.65 -6.29
C VAL A 22 -6.51 -0.17 -4.84
N GLY A 23 -5.77 -0.86 -3.96
CA GLY A 23 -5.56 -0.44 -2.57
C GLY A 23 -4.89 0.93 -2.46
N PHE A 24 -3.86 1.20 -3.27
CA PHE A 24 -3.21 2.51 -3.33
C PHE A 24 -4.13 3.61 -3.86
N ALA A 25 -4.92 3.33 -4.90
CA ALA A 25 -5.89 4.27 -5.43
C ALA A 25 -6.97 4.62 -4.39
N LEU A 26 -7.49 3.60 -3.69
CA LEU A 26 -8.48 3.78 -2.63
C LEU A 26 -7.92 4.61 -1.46
N TYR A 27 -6.67 4.35 -1.06
CA TYR A 27 -6.01 5.19 -0.06
C TYR A 27 -5.90 6.65 -0.48
N GLY A 28 -5.56 6.93 -1.74
CA GLY A 28 -5.50 8.31 -2.26
C GLY A 28 -6.84 9.00 -2.13
N LEU A 29 -7.93 8.33 -2.54
CA LEU A 29 -9.30 8.84 -2.41
C LEU A 29 -9.68 9.09 -0.95
N LEU A 30 -9.41 8.14 -0.06
CA LEU A 30 -9.72 8.27 1.36
C LEU A 30 -8.90 9.38 2.04
N THR A 31 -7.64 9.56 1.64
CA THR A 31 -6.78 10.63 2.17
C THR A 31 -7.30 12.00 1.75
N ILE A 32 -7.71 12.16 0.49
CA ILE A 32 -8.34 13.40 0.01
C ILE A 32 -9.63 13.65 0.80
N GLY A 33 -10.47 12.62 0.99
CA GLY A 33 -11.69 12.73 1.79
C GLY A 33 -11.43 13.14 3.23
N LEU A 34 -10.40 12.56 3.87
CA LEU A 34 -10.02 12.89 5.25
C LEU A 34 -9.56 14.36 5.36
N VAL A 35 -8.72 14.82 4.43
CA VAL A 35 -8.26 16.21 4.39
C VAL A 35 -9.43 17.18 4.12
N ALA A 36 -10.32 16.85 3.19
CA ALA A 36 -11.50 17.66 2.91
C ALA A 36 -12.41 17.76 4.14
N THR A 37 -12.63 16.65 4.84
CA THR A 37 -13.41 16.62 6.09
C THR A 37 -12.75 17.48 7.15
N PHE A 38 -11.43 17.34 7.32
CA PHE A 38 -10.67 18.15 8.28
C PHE A 38 -10.85 19.66 8.05
N VAL A 39 -10.75 20.10 6.79
CA VAL A 39 -10.92 21.51 6.40
C VAL A 39 -12.36 21.98 6.61
N VAL A 40 -13.36 21.18 6.24
CA VAL A 40 -14.78 21.59 6.26
C VAL A 40 -15.38 21.55 7.67
N THR A 41 -15.07 20.53 8.47
CA THR A 41 -15.71 20.31 9.77
C THR A 41 -14.90 20.85 10.95
N GLY A 42 -13.66 21.31 10.73
CA GLY A 42 -12.79 21.76 11.81
C GLY A 42 -12.47 20.64 12.81
N LEU A 43 -12.23 19.42 12.31
CA LEU A 43 -11.85 18.27 13.14
C LEU A 43 -10.69 18.63 14.05
N SER A 44 -10.72 18.13 15.29
CA SER A 44 -9.58 18.30 16.19
C SER A 44 -8.34 17.63 15.59
N PRO A 45 -7.13 18.19 15.81
CA PRO A 45 -5.89 17.58 15.32
C PRO A 45 -5.71 16.12 15.76
N HIS A 46 -6.23 15.77 16.95
CA HIS A 46 -6.21 14.40 17.46
C HIS A 46 -7.10 13.45 16.66
N ALA A 47 -8.33 13.88 16.34
CA ALA A 47 -9.25 13.08 15.53
C ALA A 47 -8.73 12.90 14.09
N PHE A 48 -8.09 13.93 13.53
CA PHE A 48 -7.41 13.83 12.25
C PHE A 48 -6.23 12.84 12.29
N ALA A 49 -5.38 12.92 13.32
CA ALA A 49 -4.24 12.00 13.49
C ALA A 49 -4.70 10.53 13.59
N LYS A 50 -5.82 10.27 14.29
CA LYS A 50 -6.46 8.94 14.34
C LYS A 50 -6.94 8.47 12.98
N GLY A 51 -7.65 9.33 12.23
CA GLY A 51 -8.09 8.98 10.88
C GLY A 51 -6.91 8.69 9.95
N PHE A 52 -5.86 9.52 10.03
CA PHE A 52 -4.68 9.39 9.20
C PHE A 52 -3.87 8.14 9.54
N SER A 53 -3.76 7.75 10.82
CA SER A 53 -3.06 6.53 11.22
C SER A 53 -3.75 5.26 10.71
N VAL A 54 -5.08 5.24 10.64
CA VAL A 54 -5.85 4.15 10.00
C VAL A 54 -5.57 4.08 8.51
N LEU A 55 -5.53 5.23 7.81
CA LEU A 55 -5.18 5.25 6.40
C LEU A 55 -3.75 4.75 6.16
N LEU A 56 -2.80 5.19 6.98
CA LEU A 56 -1.42 4.71 6.94
C LEU A 56 -1.35 3.20 7.15
N PHE A 57 -2.16 2.64 8.06
CA PHE A 57 -2.21 1.18 8.26
C PHE A 57 -2.66 0.42 7.02
N ILE A 58 -3.69 0.91 6.33
CA ILE A 58 -4.20 0.29 5.10
C ILE A 58 -3.08 0.22 4.05
N VAL A 59 -2.41 1.34 3.79
CA VAL A 59 -1.28 1.38 2.85
C VAL A 59 -0.08 0.59 3.35
N GLY A 60 0.23 0.67 4.64
CA GLY A 60 1.30 -0.07 5.27
C GLY A 60 1.16 -1.57 5.09
N SER A 61 -0.06 -2.08 5.23
CA SER A 61 -0.40 -3.50 5.02
C SER A 61 -0.19 -3.93 3.57
N VAL A 62 -0.61 -3.07 2.63
CA VAL A 62 -0.40 -3.25 1.18
C VAL A 62 1.10 -3.27 0.85
N LEU A 63 1.89 -2.32 1.37
CA LEU A 63 3.34 -2.29 1.19
C LEU A 63 4.03 -3.49 1.82
N ALA A 64 3.60 -3.92 3.00
CA ALA A 64 4.14 -5.10 3.67
C ALA A 64 3.88 -6.36 2.83
N ALA A 65 2.65 -6.55 2.33
CA ALA A 65 2.30 -7.68 1.49
C ALA A 65 3.11 -7.69 0.17
N ASP A 66 3.22 -6.54 -0.50
CA ASP A 66 4.04 -6.41 -1.72
C ASP A 66 5.54 -6.63 -1.43
N GLY A 67 6.03 -6.15 -0.29
CA GLY A 67 7.39 -6.37 0.18
C GLY A 67 7.69 -7.85 0.42
N VAL A 68 6.80 -8.58 1.10
CA VAL A 68 6.93 -10.04 1.29
C VAL A 68 6.97 -10.77 -0.06
N LEU A 69 6.08 -10.40 -0.99
CA LEU A 69 6.04 -10.99 -2.33
C LEU A 69 7.32 -10.68 -3.12
N GLY A 70 7.82 -9.45 -3.06
CA GLY A 70 9.06 -9.04 -3.72
C GLY A 70 10.29 -9.74 -3.16
N LEU A 71 10.34 -9.98 -1.84
CA LEU A 71 11.41 -10.73 -1.19
C LEU A 71 11.39 -12.21 -1.57
N ARG A 72 10.20 -12.84 -1.58
CA ARG A 72 10.05 -14.26 -1.97
C ARG A 72 10.34 -14.51 -3.44
N THR A 73 9.89 -13.63 -4.33
CA THR A 73 10.03 -13.82 -5.78
C THR A 73 11.34 -13.25 -6.33
N GLY A 74 12.01 -12.34 -5.62
CA GLY A 74 13.15 -11.59 -6.14
C GLY A 74 12.80 -10.69 -7.34
N MET A 75 11.51 -10.38 -7.50
CA MET A 75 10.96 -9.58 -8.60
C MET A 75 10.14 -8.44 -8.01
N ASP A 76 10.52 -7.21 -8.31
CA ASP A 76 9.79 -6.01 -7.90
C ASP A 76 9.26 -5.29 -9.14
N LYS A 77 7.97 -4.94 -9.14
CA LYS A 77 7.40 -4.05 -10.17
C LYS A 77 6.86 -2.84 -9.46
N THR A 78 7.52 -1.71 -9.64
CA THR A 78 7.09 -0.43 -9.10
C THR A 78 6.75 0.49 -10.27
N GLY A 79 5.45 0.77 -10.45
CA GLY A 79 4.93 1.51 -11.59
C GLY A 79 5.24 0.83 -12.93
N LYS A 80 5.92 1.55 -13.83
CA LYS A 80 6.35 1.03 -15.14
C LYS A 80 7.69 0.29 -15.11
N ARG A 81 8.46 0.37 -14.02
CA ARG A 81 9.77 -0.28 -13.92
C ARG A 81 9.65 -1.67 -13.32
N PHE A 82 10.21 -2.64 -14.03
CA PHE A 82 10.37 -4.01 -13.56
C PHE A 82 11.83 -4.21 -13.14
N ARG A 83 12.06 -4.69 -11.92
CA ARG A 83 13.39 -5.00 -11.37
C ARG A 83 13.42 -6.48 -10.98
N SER A 84 14.54 -7.13 -11.24
CA SER A 84 14.79 -8.52 -10.84
C SER A 84 16.17 -8.64 -10.18
N GLY A 85 16.33 -9.61 -9.29
CA GLY A 85 17.60 -9.91 -8.63
C GLY A 85 17.84 -9.11 -7.33
N PRO A 86 19.10 -8.90 -6.92
CA PRO A 86 19.44 -8.33 -5.62
C PRO A 86 18.81 -6.95 -5.37
N GLY A 87 18.83 -6.07 -6.37
CA GLY A 87 18.22 -4.74 -6.27
C GLY A 87 16.71 -4.76 -6.08
N ALA A 88 16.01 -5.78 -6.60
CA ALA A 88 14.58 -5.95 -6.38
C ALA A 88 14.28 -6.36 -4.92
N ARG A 89 15.14 -7.19 -4.32
CA ARG A 89 15.00 -7.60 -2.91
C ARG A 89 15.23 -6.45 -1.95
N VAL A 90 16.20 -5.57 -2.23
CA VAL A 90 16.43 -4.36 -1.42
C VAL A 90 15.20 -3.46 -1.43
N PHE A 91 14.62 -3.23 -2.61
CA PHE A 91 13.42 -2.40 -2.75
C PHE A 91 12.21 -3.03 -2.05
N ALA A 92 12.04 -4.35 -2.18
CA ALA A 92 11.01 -5.11 -1.49
C ALA A 92 11.17 -5.07 0.05
N GLY A 93 12.41 -5.14 0.54
CA GLY A 93 12.73 -4.93 1.95
C GLY A 93 12.35 -3.52 2.44
N GLY A 94 12.61 -2.48 1.63
CA GLY A 94 12.16 -1.13 1.93
C GLY A 94 10.63 -0.98 2.03
N LYS A 95 9.89 -1.67 1.16
CA LYS A 95 8.41 -1.74 1.23
C LYS A 95 7.95 -2.43 2.51
N LEU A 96 8.60 -3.52 2.89
CA LEU A 96 8.29 -4.22 4.15
C LEU A 96 8.53 -3.32 5.36
N ALA A 97 9.69 -2.66 5.43
CA ALA A 97 10.07 -1.79 6.54
C ALA A 97 9.13 -0.58 6.69
N SER A 98 8.77 0.06 5.57
CA SER A 98 7.78 1.14 5.56
C SER A 98 6.39 0.65 5.96
N GLY A 99 5.99 -0.55 5.54
CA GLY A 99 4.77 -1.19 6.00
C GLY A 99 4.73 -1.41 7.51
N LEU A 100 5.82 -1.90 8.10
CA LEU A 100 5.95 -2.07 9.55
C LEU A 100 5.91 -0.74 10.30
N ALA A 101 6.59 0.29 9.80
CA ALA A 101 6.56 1.63 10.38
C ALA A 101 5.12 2.22 10.40
N ALA A 102 4.35 1.99 9.34
CA ALA A 102 2.96 2.41 9.27
C ALA A 102 2.06 1.66 10.28
N ILE A 103 2.32 0.37 10.54
CA ILE A 103 1.63 -0.38 11.61
C ILE A 103 1.97 0.19 12.99
N LEU A 104 3.23 0.55 13.24
CA LEU A 104 3.62 1.20 14.49
C LEU A 104 2.92 2.56 14.68
N LEU A 105 2.82 3.35 13.60
CA LEU A 105 2.09 4.62 13.62
C LEU A 105 0.60 4.45 13.89
N LEU A 106 -0.01 3.34 13.45
CA LEU A 106 -1.38 3.00 13.86
C LEU A 106 -1.46 2.82 15.37
N CYS A 107 -0.57 2.02 15.97
CA CYS A 107 -0.56 1.81 17.42
C CYS A 107 -0.45 3.14 18.17
N VAL A 108 0.45 4.02 17.75
CA VAL A 108 0.58 5.37 18.32
C VAL A 108 -0.73 6.16 18.15
N GLY A 109 -1.32 6.14 16.95
CA GLY A 109 -2.59 6.82 16.69
C GLY A 109 -3.75 6.32 17.54
N LEU A 110 -3.80 5.01 17.84
CA LEU A 110 -4.81 4.42 18.73
C LEU A 110 -4.61 4.81 20.20
N THR A 111 -3.39 5.18 20.60
CA THR A 111 -3.07 5.64 21.96
C THR A 111 -3.22 7.16 22.17
N LEU A 112 -3.43 7.93 21.10
CA LEU A 112 -3.83 9.34 21.16
C LEU A 112 -5.31 9.49 21.52
#